data_AF-A0A932XXG9-F1
#
_entry.id   AF-A0A932XXG9-F1
#
_cell.length_a   1.000
_cell.length_b   1.000
_cell.length_c   1.000
_cell.angle_alpha   90.00
_cell.angle_beta   90.00
_cell.angle_gamma   90.00
#
_symmetry.space_group_name_H-M   'P 1'
#
loop_
_entity.id
_entity.type
_entity.pdbx_description
1 polymer ?
#
loop_
_entity_poly.entity_id
_entity_poly.type
_entity_poly.pdbx_seq_one_letter_code
_entity_poly.pdbx_strand_id
1 'polypeptide(L)'
;MDFAFNRAGLDQCLMSKDERAAVRTPDPLLERYDTLIHRPLQQVIRDTEPSRWGLAIARRLKAAEKSDMPRLLRAFLDEYLVYLWDALRTPLQEGSIPRTAMYGVHQVDLKLPHVTRSTTEIRFMGLEELVARIPQASLESPGKKRKLLRLSGLNGETTEIPLGRHVYHKGGVSRLLLKLLFGSDLVASELPLKDWDIIVPDAQTGHDFMAQLGEEDFSGVETCHGLKDGDTLMKTMNRIMDSRDSTMNLAVLGFEGLYYCDASQAAATSGVIEACNGDHGIYGRDFLTVKDADGNQHRLIKGRVFERLVKMVVDRKARAFRIPRENLQINMGPSLFMGIARNIGKPDASERILRFYELLNRMGQIEQFRYIVERQFGVRCETLIELLDQLHRFYPFVMLENRGDEVGVARWLLNKLLVWFRDRFKYTHGLSEADHSWIRIDSEQAWEVFDLEGFEVNPAALQELEAAFPAFLARCRERNQALGGR
;
A
#
# COMPACT_ATOMS: atom_id res chain seq x y z
N MET A 1 -12.91 14.01 25.57
CA MET A 1 -13.51 12.68 25.33
C MET A 1 -12.37 11.69 25.59
N ASP A 2 -12.40 11.01 26.73
CA ASP A 2 -11.30 10.14 27.15
C ASP A 2 -11.42 8.81 26.40
N PHE A 3 -10.65 8.67 25.32
CA PHE A 3 -10.49 7.39 24.65
C PHE A 3 -9.83 6.42 25.62
N ALA A 4 -10.45 5.26 25.85
CA ALA A 4 -9.85 4.19 26.65
C ALA A 4 -8.63 3.64 25.92
N PHE A 5 -7.50 4.28 26.15
CA PHE A 5 -6.18 3.87 25.71
C PHE A 5 -5.94 2.42 26.13
N ASN A 6 -5.88 1.49 25.16
CA ASN A 6 -5.67 0.07 25.41
C ASN A 6 -4.20 -0.19 25.83
N ARG A 7 -3.86 0.23 27.05
CA ARG A 7 -2.54 0.05 27.70
C ARG A 7 -2.13 -1.41 27.69
N ALA A 8 -3.07 -2.30 27.97
CA ALA A 8 -2.84 -3.73 28.03
C ALA A 8 -2.35 -4.30 26.68
N GLY A 9 -2.93 -3.86 25.55
CA GLY A 9 -2.50 -4.27 24.22
C GLY A 9 -1.09 -3.78 23.85
N LEU A 10 -0.71 -2.58 24.29
CA LEU A 10 0.62 -2.01 24.03
C LEU A 10 1.70 -2.59 24.95
N ASP A 11 1.39 -2.81 26.24
CA ASP A 11 2.31 -3.44 27.20
C ASP A 11 2.76 -4.82 26.73
N GLN A 12 1.87 -5.58 26.07
CA GLN A 12 2.21 -6.90 25.54
C GLN A 12 2.93 -6.84 24.18
N CYS A 13 2.80 -5.76 23.39
CA CYS A 13 3.63 -5.53 22.20
C CYS A 13 5.11 -5.29 22.54
N LEU A 14 5.37 -4.82 23.76
CA LEU A 14 6.70 -4.56 24.31
C LEU A 14 7.34 -5.82 24.93
N MET A 15 6.65 -6.96 24.96
CA MET A 15 7.21 -8.23 25.40
C MET A 15 8.49 -8.56 24.64
N SER A 16 9.48 -9.08 25.35
CA SER A 16 10.71 -9.62 24.79
C SER A 16 10.42 -10.72 23.76
N LYS A 17 11.42 -11.02 22.92
CA LYS A 17 11.32 -12.08 21.91
C LYS A 17 11.00 -13.44 22.55
N ASP A 18 11.51 -13.68 23.76
CA ASP A 18 11.33 -14.93 24.50
C ASP A 18 9.94 -15.01 25.14
N GLU A 19 9.42 -13.89 25.66
CA GLU A 19 8.04 -13.79 26.13
C GLU A 19 7.03 -13.95 24.98
N ARG A 20 7.32 -13.41 23.79
CA ARG A 20 6.49 -13.63 22.59
C ARG A 20 6.57 -15.06 22.07
N ALA A 21 7.72 -15.72 22.20
CA ALA A 21 7.88 -17.12 21.82
C ALA A 21 7.15 -18.07 22.80
N ALA A 22 7.07 -17.72 24.08
CA ALA A 22 6.38 -18.50 25.09
C ALA A 22 4.84 -18.53 24.92
N VAL A 23 4.26 -17.50 24.28
CA VAL A 23 2.82 -17.37 24.02
C VAL A 23 2.42 -17.86 22.62
N ARG A 24 3.39 -18.05 21.72
CA ARG A 24 3.15 -18.45 20.32
C ARG A 24 3.59 -19.88 20.08
N THR A 25 2.65 -20.79 19.86
CA THR A 25 2.95 -22.07 19.21
C THR A 25 2.45 -21.99 17.78
N PRO A 26 3.28 -21.60 16.80
CA PRO A 26 2.88 -21.68 15.40
C PRO A 26 2.51 -23.13 15.07
N ASP A 27 1.61 -23.30 14.10
CA ASP A 27 1.27 -24.64 13.62
C ASP A 27 2.56 -25.38 13.23
N PRO A 28 2.79 -26.63 13.69
CA PRO A 28 4.00 -27.38 13.40
C PRO A 28 4.33 -27.47 11.91
N LEU A 29 3.31 -27.52 11.05
CA LEU A 29 3.48 -27.55 9.60
C LEU A 29 3.99 -26.18 9.07
N LEU A 30 3.53 -25.07 9.65
CA LEU A 30 4.00 -23.73 9.32
C LEU A 30 5.44 -23.49 9.81
N GLU A 31 5.80 -23.96 11.00
CA GLU A 31 7.19 -23.87 11.49
C GLU A 31 8.14 -24.73 10.63
N ARG A 32 7.67 -25.88 10.13
CA ARG A 32 8.41 -26.69 9.15
C ARG A 32 8.59 -25.96 7.82
N TYR A 33 7.56 -25.29 7.30
CA TYR A 33 7.69 -24.42 6.12
C TYR A 33 8.74 -23.32 6.36
N ASP A 34 8.66 -22.64 7.49
CA ASP A 34 9.54 -21.52 7.81
C ASP A 34 11.01 -21.96 7.92
N THR A 35 11.23 -23.13 8.52
CA THR A 35 12.57 -23.69 8.72
C THR A 35 13.18 -24.24 7.43
N LEU A 36 12.41 -24.97 6.62
CA LEU A 36 12.92 -25.66 5.43
C LEU A 36 12.97 -24.75 4.20
N ILE A 37 12.06 -23.77 4.10
CA ILE A 37 11.85 -22.98 2.88
C ILE A 37 12.04 -21.49 3.16
N HIS A 38 11.19 -20.89 4.00
CA HIS A 38 11.12 -19.43 4.10
C HIS A 38 12.45 -18.79 4.55
N ARG A 39 12.96 -19.17 5.73
CA ARG A 39 14.18 -18.59 6.30
C ARG A 39 15.42 -18.88 5.44
N PRO A 40 15.65 -20.12 4.92
CA PRO A 40 16.75 -20.38 4.01
C PRO A 40 16.73 -19.56 2.73
N LEU A 41 15.54 -19.33 2.14
CA LEU A 41 15.42 -18.51 0.93
C LEU A 41 15.64 -17.02 1.23
N GLN A 42 15.11 -16.50 2.35
CA GLN A 42 15.41 -15.13 2.80
C GLN A 42 16.91 -14.92 3.00
N GLN A 43 17.61 -15.92 3.54
CA GLN A 43 19.06 -15.87 3.70
C GLN A 43 19.77 -15.77 2.35
N VAL A 44 19.34 -16.52 1.33
CA VAL A 44 19.90 -16.40 -0.02
C VAL A 44 19.72 -14.99 -0.58
N ILE A 45 18.52 -14.41 -0.46
CA ILE A 45 18.22 -13.06 -0.97
C ILE A 45 19.13 -12.00 -0.33
N ARG A 46 19.38 -12.14 0.97
CA ARG A 46 20.23 -11.22 1.73
C ARG A 46 21.71 -11.40 1.39
N ASP A 47 22.19 -12.64 1.37
CA ASP A 47 23.62 -12.95 1.36
C ASP A 47 24.19 -13.15 -0.06
N THR A 48 23.35 -13.13 -1.10
CA THR A 48 23.75 -13.44 -2.48
C THR A 48 23.43 -12.27 -3.43
N GLU A 49 24.30 -12.05 -4.42
CA GLU A 49 24.07 -11.12 -5.52
C GLU A 49 22.85 -11.53 -6.37
N PRO A 50 22.04 -10.56 -6.86
CA PRO A 50 20.83 -10.85 -7.65
C PRO A 50 21.05 -11.80 -8.83
N SER A 51 22.17 -11.64 -9.54
CA SER A 51 22.54 -12.47 -10.71
C SER A 51 22.73 -13.96 -10.38
N ARG A 52 22.87 -14.31 -9.10
CA ARG A 52 23.08 -15.69 -8.63
C ARG A 52 21.88 -16.27 -7.88
N TRP A 53 20.81 -15.51 -7.67
CA TRP A 53 19.65 -15.97 -6.91
C TRP A 53 19.03 -17.23 -7.49
N GLY A 54 18.82 -17.33 -8.80
CA GLY A 54 18.24 -18.53 -9.42
C GLY A 54 18.96 -19.81 -9.04
N LEU A 55 20.29 -19.83 -9.18
CA LEU A 55 21.09 -21.00 -8.83
C LEU A 55 21.11 -21.27 -7.32
N ALA A 56 21.24 -20.23 -6.50
CA ALA A 56 21.31 -20.37 -5.05
C ALA A 56 19.98 -20.86 -4.45
N ILE A 57 18.85 -20.32 -4.93
CA ILE A 57 17.49 -20.74 -4.56
C ILE A 57 17.24 -22.19 -4.98
N ALA A 58 17.59 -22.57 -6.21
CA ALA A 58 17.45 -23.95 -6.68
C ALA A 58 18.24 -24.95 -5.83
N ARG A 59 19.46 -24.59 -5.41
CA ARG A 59 20.27 -25.40 -4.50
C ARG A 59 19.60 -25.58 -3.13
N ARG A 60 19.00 -24.52 -2.58
CA ARG A 60 18.27 -24.58 -1.31
C ARG A 60 17.04 -25.46 -1.40
N LEU A 61 16.26 -25.33 -2.48
CA LEU A 61 15.05 -26.13 -2.68
C LEU A 61 15.38 -27.61 -2.88
N LYS A 62 16.43 -27.93 -3.66
CA LYS A 62 16.94 -29.31 -3.79
C LYS A 62 17.47 -29.89 -2.48
N ALA A 63 18.04 -29.07 -1.60
CA ALA A 63 18.45 -29.50 -0.27
C ALA A 63 17.23 -29.77 0.64
N ALA A 64 16.20 -28.93 0.54
CA ALA A 64 14.94 -29.14 1.25
C ALA A 64 14.23 -30.43 0.80
N GLU A 65 14.21 -30.74 -0.49
CA GLU A 65 13.63 -31.99 -1.04
C GLU A 65 14.26 -33.27 -0.47
N LYS A 66 15.56 -33.21 -0.15
CA LYS A 66 16.32 -34.31 0.49
C LYS A 66 16.08 -34.41 2.00
N SER A 67 15.45 -33.40 2.59
CA SER A 67 15.04 -33.42 3.99
C SER A 67 13.73 -34.21 4.13
N ASP A 68 13.40 -34.62 5.36
CA ASP A 68 12.10 -35.21 5.69
C ASP A 68 10.99 -34.14 5.61
N MET A 69 10.56 -33.86 4.39
CA MET A 69 9.59 -32.82 4.07
C MET A 69 8.16 -33.39 4.14
N PRO A 70 7.25 -32.75 4.91
CA PRO A 70 5.85 -33.16 4.96
C PRO A 70 5.20 -33.21 3.57
N ARG A 71 4.34 -34.20 3.34
CA ARG A 71 3.67 -34.41 2.03
C ARG A 71 2.89 -33.17 1.54
N LEU A 72 2.20 -32.49 2.45
CA LEU A 72 1.45 -31.27 2.14
C LEU A 72 2.38 -30.13 1.69
N LEU A 73 3.53 -29.99 2.35
CA LEU A 73 4.54 -29.01 1.97
C LEU A 73 5.14 -29.33 0.59
N ARG A 74 5.43 -30.61 0.32
CA ARG A 74 5.94 -31.05 -0.98
C ARG A 74 4.95 -30.76 -2.11
N ALA A 75 3.68 -31.13 -1.93
CA ALA A 75 2.64 -30.87 -2.92
C ALA A 75 2.46 -29.37 -3.20
N PHE A 76 2.48 -28.54 -2.16
CA PHE A 76 2.44 -27.08 -2.30
C PHE A 76 3.65 -26.58 -3.10
N LEU A 77 4.85 -27.02 -2.76
CA LEU A 77 6.05 -26.62 -3.49
C LEU A 77 5.97 -27.03 -4.96
N ASP A 78 5.57 -28.26 -5.28
CA ASP A 78 5.45 -28.74 -6.66
C ASP A 78 4.46 -27.88 -7.50
N GLU A 79 3.38 -27.40 -6.89
CA GLU A 79 2.40 -26.51 -7.53
C GLU A 79 2.97 -25.11 -7.80
N TYR A 80 3.78 -24.58 -6.87
CA TYR A 80 4.14 -23.16 -6.82
C TYR A 80 5.61 -22.84 -7.17
N LEU A 81 6.51 -23.84 -7.24
CA LEU A 81 7.95 -23.65 -7.50
C LEU A 81 8.26 -23.12 -8.91
N VAL A 82 7.48 -23.56 -9.90
CA VAL A 82 7.68 -23.20 -11.31
C VAL A 82 7.65 -21.68 -11.49
N TYR A 83 6.81 -21.00 -10.71
CA TYR A 83 6.68 -19.57 -10.68
C TYR A 83 7.90 -18.84 -10.13
N LEU A 84 8.46 -19.33 -9.03
CA LEU A 84 9.69 -18.80 -8.46
C LEU A 84 10.85 -19.00 -9.44
N TRP A 85 10.86 -20.13 -10.15
CA TRP A 85 11.88 -20.46 -11.14
C TRP A 85 11.81 -19.57 -12.39
N ASP A 86 10.62 -19.37 -12.94
CA ASP A 86 10.40 -18.47 -14.09
C ASP A 86 10.83 -17.03 -13.77
N ALA A 87 10.57 -16.55 -12.55
CA ALA A 87 11.00 -15.23 -12.07
C ALA A 87 12.54 -15.06 -12.01
N LEU A 88 13.29 -16.15 -11.89
CA LEU A 88 14.73 -16.12 -11.63
C LEU A 88 15.60 -16.48 -12.85
N ARG A 89 14.99 -16.90 -13.97
CA ARG A 89 15.70 -17.37 -15.18
C ARG A 89 16.01 -16.29 -16.21
N THR A 90 15.39 -15.12 -16.14
CA THR A 90 15.67 -14.03 -17.09
C THR A 90 17.05 -13.44 -16.78
N PRO A 91 18.00 -13.44 -17.73
CA PRO A 91 19.31 -12.83 -17.54
C PRO A 91 19.14 -11.35 -17.17
N LEU A 92 19.71 -10.95 -16.03
CA LEU A 92 19.67 -9.58 -15.56
C LEU A 92 20.59 -8.71 -16.43
N GLN A 93 20.01 -7.81 -17.22
CA GLN A 93 20.73 -6.66 -17.78
C GLN A 93 20.81 -5.53 -16.73
N GLU A 94 21.86 -4.72 -16.75
CA GLU A 94 21.94 -3.48 -15.96
C GLU A 94 20.69 -2.62 -16.21
N GLY A 95 20.00 -2.16 -15.14
CA GLY A 95 18.72 -1.46 -15.23
C GLY A 95 17.46 -2.32 -15.39
N SER A 96 17.57 -3.66 -15.46
CA SER A 96 16.43 -4.59 -15.63
C SER A 96 16.08 -5.42 -14.39
N ILE A 97 16.79 -5.21 -13.28
CA ILE A 97 16.68 -6.05 -12.08
C ILE A 97 15.32 -5.90 -11.36
N PRO A 98 14.78 -4.67 -11.15
CA PRO A 98 13.41 -4.51 -10.65
C PRO A 98 12.38 -5.12 -11.60
N ARG A 99 12.60 -5.00 -12.91
CA ARG A 99 11.69 -5.48 -13.97
C ARG A 99 11.57 -7.00 -13.99
N THR A 100 12.65 -7.74 -13.71
CA THR A 100 12.62 -9.22 -13.67
C THR A 100 11.87 -9.75 -12.45
N ALA A 101 12.09 -9.15 -11.27
CA ALA A 101 11.33 -9.49 -10.06
C ALA A 101 9.85 -9.09 -10.19
N MET A 102 9.54 -7.92 -10.75
CA MET A 102 8.17 -7.47 -11.03
C MET A 102 7.48 -8.35 -12.09
N TYR A 103 8.19 -8.74 -13.15
CA TYR A 103 7.64 -9.62 -14.19
C TYR A 103 7.29 -11.01 -13.64
N GLY A 104 8.21 -11.63 -12.89
CA GLY A 104 7.94 -12.91 -12.23
C GLY A 104 6.74 -12.83 -11.29
N VAL A 105 6.67 -11.77 -10.49
CA VAL A 105 5.54 -11.47 -9.60
C VAL A 105 4.23 -11.31 -10.35
N HIS A 106 4.20 -10.54 -11.43
CA HIS A 106 3.00 -10.34 -12.24
C HIS A 106 2.57 -11.65 -12.90
N GLN A 107 3.50 -12.46 -13.42
CA GLN A 107 3.19 -13.78 -13.98
C GLN A 107 2.59 -14.73 -12.94
N VAL A 108 2.98 -14.62 -11.66
CA VAL A 108 2.34 -15.36 -10.56
C VAL A 108 0.95 -14.84 -10.31
N ASP A 109 0.79 -13.54 -10.06
CA ASP A 109 -0.50 -12.92 -9.77
C ASP A 109 -1.56 -13.25 -10.84
N LEU A 110 -1.15 -13.23 -12.10
CA LEU A 110 -1.98 -13.52 -13.27
C LEU A 110 -2.46 -14.97 -13.37
N LYS A 111 -1.73 -15.93 -12.78
CA LYS A 111 -2.05 -17.37 -12.85
C LYS A 111 -2.80 -17.86 -11.62
N LEU A 112 -3.06 -16.98 -10.64
CA LEU A 112 -3.78 -17.34 -9.43
C LEU A 112 -5.29 -17.28 -9.63
N PRO A 113 -6.05 -18.22 -9.04
CA PRO A 113 -7.49 -18.05 -8.89
C PRO A 113 -7.75 -16.88 -7.94
N HIS A 114 -8.10 -15.72 -8.49
CA HIS A 114 -8.55 -14.59 -7.69
C HIS A 114 -9.84 -15.01 -6.96
N VAL A 115 -9.81 -14.98 -5.63
CA VAL A 115 -11.02 -15.09 -4.84
C VAL A 115 -11.73 -13.74 -4.95
N THR A 116 -12.57 -13.57 -5.96
CA THR A 116 -13.51 -12.46 -6.05
C THR A 116 -14.46 -12.62 -4.85
N ARG A 117 -14.15 -11.93 -3.75
CA ARG A 117 -15.02 -11.90 -2.56
C ARG A 117 -16.01 -10.75 -2.60
N SER A 118 -15.88 -9.86 -3.56
CA SER A 118 -16.59 -8.60 -3.61
C SER A 118 -17.73 -8.66 -4.60
N THR A 119 -18.88 -8.22 -4.11
CA THR A 119 -20.11 -7.99 -4.86
C THR A 119 -20.23 -6.52 -5.24
N THR A 120 -19.10 -5.79 -5.35
CA THR A 120 -19.14 -4.35 -5.63
C THR A 120 -19.79 -4.13 -6.98
N GLU A 121 -20.95 -3.48 -6.98
CA GLU A 121 -21.69 -3.19 -8.19
C GLU A 121 -20.97 -2.08 -8.96
N ILE A 122 -20.43 -2.44 -10.13
CA ILE A 122 -19.74 -1.51 -11.02
C ILE A 122 -20.76 -0.82 -11.91
N ARG A 123 -20.78 0.51 -11.85
CA ARG A 123 -21.45 1.38 -12.80
C ARG A 123 -20.51 1.74 -13.94
N PHE A 124 -21.08 1.91 -15.13
CA PHE A 124 -20.38 2.37 -16.32
C PHE A 124 -21.08 3.60 -16.89
N MET A 125 -20.29 4.63 -17.19
CA MET A 125 -20.74 5.82 -17.90
C MET A 125 -19.92 5.97 -19.18
N GLY A 126 -20.61 5.94 -20.33
CA GLY A 126 -19.97 6.10 -21.63
C GLY A 126 -19.29 7.46 -21.76
N LEU A 127 -18.21 7.54 -22.54
CA LEU A 127 -17.39 8.75 -22.63
C LEU A 127 -18.18 9.95 -23.15
N GLU A 128 -19.09 9.74 -24.11
CA GLU A 128 -19.95 10.78 -24.65
C GLU A 128 -20.94 11.31 -23.59
N GLU A 129 -21.48 10.41 -22.74
CA GLU A 129 -22.32 10.81 -21.61
C GLU A 129 -21.52 11.55 -20.53
N LEU A 130 -20.32 11.07 -20.22
CA LEU A 130 -19.41 11.70 -19.27
C LEU A 130 -19.09 13.14 -19.68
N VAL A 131 -18.75 13.35 -20.95
CA VAL A 131 -18.47 14.67 -21.52
C VAL A 131 -19.71 15.58 -21.47
N ALA A 132 -20.89 15.05 -21.75
CA ALA A 132 -22.14 15.81 -21.66
C ALA A 132 -22.47 16.26 -20.23
N ARG A 133 -22.01 15.52 -19.21
CA ARG A 133 -22.28 15.81 -17.80
C ARG A 133 -21.21 16.67 -17.11
N ILE A 134 -20.00 16.76 -17.67
CA ILE A 134 -18.91 17.59 -17.15
C ILE A 134 -18.79 18.82 -18.05
N PRO A 135 -19.26 20.01 -17.63
CA PRO A 135 -19.28 21.20 -18.49
C PRO A 135 -17.90 21.62 -19.03
N GLN A 136 -16.84 21.30 -18.30
CA GLN A 136 -15.45 21.59 -18.66
C GLN A 136 -14.87 20.60 -19.67
N ALA A 137 -15.55 19.48 -19.93
CA ALA A 137 -15.03 18.39 -20.73
C ALA A 137 -15.34 18.58 -22.22
N SER A 138 -14.36 18.23 -23.05
CA SER A 138 -14.53 18.06 -24.49
C SER A 138 -13.72 16.87 -24.97
N LEU A 139 -14.14 16.27 -26.08
CA LEU A 139 -13.52 15.08 -26.62
C LEU A 139 -12.98 15.33 -28.02
N GLU A 140 -11.69 15.07 -28.21
CA GLU A 140 -11.07 15.05 -29.53
C GLU A 140 -10.73 13.61 -29.93
N SER A 141 -10.90 13.30 -31.21
CA SER A 141 -10.59 11.98 -31.77
C SER A 141 -9.52 12.12 -32.86
N PRO A 142 -8.24 12.33 -32.49
CA PRO A 142 -7.15 12.49 -33.45
C PRO A 142 -6.90 11.23 -34.30
N GLY A 143 -7.53 10.09 -33.99
CA GLY A 143 -7.55 8.91 -34.84
C GLY A 143 -8.45 7.79 -34.32
N LYS A 144 -8.55 6.68 -35.06
CA LYS A 144 -9.46 5.55 -34.74
C LYS A 144 -9.15 4.80 -33.43
N LYS A 145 -7.94 4.98 -32.87
CA LYS A 145 -7.44 4.26 -31.69
C LYS A 145 -6.99 5.17 -30.55
N ARG A 146 -7.16 6.49 -30.70
CA ARG A 146 -6.75 7.49 -29.72
C ARG A 146 -7.85 8.53 -29.58
N LYS A 147 -8.21 8.80 -28.35
CA LYS A 147 -9.06 9.92 -27.97
C LYS A 147 -8.29 10.82 -27.02
N LEU A 148 -8.61 12.10 -26.98
CA LEU A 148 -8.04 13.07 -26.05
C LEU A 148 -9.21 13.73 -25.32
N LEU A 149 -9.30 13.48 -24.02
CA LEU A 149 -10.27 14.15 -23.16
C LEU A 149 -9.64 15.45 -22.65
N ARG A 150 -10.19 16.59 -23.05
CA ARG A 150 -9.72 17.90 -22.61
C ARG A 150 -10.65 18.45 -21.54
N LEU A 151 -10.06 18.89 -20.42
CA LEU A 151 -10.76 19.58 -19.35
C LEU A 151 -10.29 21.03 -19.32
N SER A 152 -11.14 21.96 -19.74
CA SER A 152 -10.80 23.38 -19.88
C SER A 152 -11.41 24.23 -18.77
N GLY A 153 -10.70 25.29 -18.37
CA GLY A 153 -11.20 26.25 -17.38
C GLY A 153 -11.06 25.78 -15.93
N LEU A 154 -10.30 24.70 -15.69
CA LEU A 154 -9.96 24.27 -14.33
C LEU A 154 -8.74 25.07 -13.87
N ASN A 155 -8.92 25.95 -12.87
CA ASN A 155 -7.87 26.87 -12.39
C ASN A 155 -7.23 27.74 -13.48
N GLY A 156 -7.95 28.03 -14.57
CA GLY A 156 -7.43 28.79 -15.71
C GLY A 156 -6.53 27.99 -16.66
N GLU A 157 -6.37 26.69 -16.44
CA GLU A 157 -5.56 25.79 -17.25
C GLU A 157 -6.42 24.80 -18.03
N THR A 158 -5.80 24.16 -19.04
CA THR A 158 -6.39 23.02 -19.74
C THR A 158 -5.60 21.77 -19.38
N THR A 159 -6.30 20.74 -18.88
CA THR A 159 -5.73 19.42 -18.62
C THR A 159 -6.10 18.48 -19.77
N GLU A 160 -5.10 17.87 -20.40
CA GLU A 160 -5.29 16.92 -21.49
C GLU A 160 -5.07 15.49 -21.00
N ILE A 161 -6.09 14.64 -21.13
CA ILE A 161 -6.08 13.24 -20.70
C ILE A 161 -6.13 12.33 -21.93
N PRO A 162 -4.99 11.73 -22.33
CA PRO A 162 -4.93 10.88 -23.51
C PRO A 162 -5.55 9.51 -23.21
N LEU A 163 -6.38 8.99 -24.12
CA LEU A 163 -7.07 7.71 -23.97
C LEU A 163 -6.65 6.75 -25.08
N GLY A 164 -6.04 5.64 -24.69
CA GLY A 164 -5.64 4.54 -25.58
C GLY A 164 -6.57 3.34 -25.44
N ARG A 165 -6.80 2.60 -26.54
CA ARG A 165 -7.52 1.32 -26.46
C ARG A 165 -6.82 0.37 -25.49
N HIS A 166 -7.59 -0.23 -24.59
CA HIS A 166 -7.12 -1.15 -23.54
C HIS A 166 -6.16 -0.51 -22.52
N VAL A 167 -6.06 0.82 -22.50
CA VAL A 167 -5.34 1.57 -21.46
C VAL A 167 -6.37 2.22 -20.57
N TYR A 168 -6.23 1.99 -19.27
CA TYR A 168 -7.17 2.44 -18.27
C TYR A 168 -6.46 3.30 -17.24
N HIS A 169 -6.87 4.55 -17.07
CA HIS A 169 -6.33 5.43 -16.04
C HIS A 169 -6.96 5.11 -14.68
N LYS A 170 -6.11 5.05 -13.65
CA LYS A 170 -6.50 4.86 -12.24
C LYS A 170 -6.00 6.05 -11.41
N GLY A 171 -6.40 6.11 -10.14
CA GLY A 171 -5.89 7.12 -9.22
C GLY A 171 -6.31 8.54 -9.62
N GLY A 172 -5.36 9.47 -9.76
CA GLY A 172 -5.62 10.91 -9.90
C GLY A 172 -6.60 11.27 -11.01
N VAL A 173 -6.41 10.72 -12.22
CA VAL A 173 -7.27 10.99 -13.40
C VAL A 173 -8.72 10.57 -13.14
N SER A 174 -8.95 9.31 -12.77
CA SER A 174 -10.29 8.79 -12.50
C SER A 174 -10.96 9.51 -11.34
N ARG A 175 -10.18 9.92 -10.33
CA ARG A 175 -10.67 10.64 -9.15
C ARG A 175 -11.07 12.08 -9.47
N LEU A 176 -10.29 12.77 -10.30
CA LEU A 176 -10.62 14.09 -10.82
C LEU A 176 -11.96 14.06 -11.57
N LEU A 177 -12.16 13.08 -12.45
CA LEU A 177 -13.41 12.95 -13.20
C LEU A 177 -14.61 12.66 -12.31
N LEU A 178 -14.48 11.78 -11.31
CA LEU A 178 -15.53 11.57 -10.31
C LEU A 178 -15.90 12.86 -9.57
N LYS A 179 -14.88 13.62 -9.12
CA LYS A 179 -15.09 14.88 -8.41
C LYS A 179 -15.82 15.90 -9.29
N LEU A 180 -15.44 16.02 -10.55
CA LEU A 180 -16.12 16.90 -11.51
C LEU A 180 -17.56 16.46 -11.79
N LEU A 181 -17.76 15.17 -12.04
CA LEU A 181 -19.06 14.58 -12.35
C LEU A 181 -20.07 14.77 -11.20
N PHE A 182 -19.60 14.69 -9.96
CA PHE A 182 -20.44 14.76 -8.76
C PHE A 182 -20.31 16.08 -7.98
N GLY A 183 -19.76 17.14 -8.60
CA GLY A 183 -19.77 18.50 -8.06
C GLY A 183 -18.97 18.69 -6.77
N SER A 184 -17.86 17.96 -6.60
CA SER A 184 -16.99 18.06 -5.43
C SER A 184 -16.22 19.39 -5.40
N ASP A 185 -16.07 19.99 -4.22
CA ASP A 185 -15.21 21.14 -3.98
C ASP A 185 -13.71 20.79 -3.94
N LEU A 186 -13.38 19.49 -3.93
CA LEU A 186 -11.99 18.99 -3.83
C LEU A 186 -11.27 18.87 -5.18
N VAL A 187 -11.80 19.45 -6.26
CA VAL A 187 -11.21 19.36 -7.62
C VAL A 187 -9.82 19.98 -7.68
N ALA A 188 -9.62 21.14 -7.04
CA ALA A 188 -8.34 21.85 -7.09
C ALA A 188 -7.16 21.04 -6.53
N SER A 189 -7.41 20.12 -5.60
CA SER A 189 -6.38 19.25 -4.99
C SER A 189 -5.78 18.20 -5.96
N GLU A 190 -6.45 17.93 -7.08
CA GLU A 190 -5.99 16.98 -8.09
C GLU A 190 -5.10 17.64 -9.15
N LEU A 191 -5.06 18.98 -9.19
CA LEU A 191 -4.44 19.72 -10.27
C LEU A 191 -3.14 20.42 -9.84
N PRO A 192 -2.16 20.56 -10.76
CA PRO A 192 -2.09 19.84 -12.04
C PRO A 192 -1.94 18.33 -11.81
N LEU A 193 -2.38 17.52 -12.77
CA LEU A 193 -2.11 16.07 -12.74
C LEU A 193 -0.59 15.87 -12.84
N LYS A 194 0.00 15.25 -11.82
CA LYS A 194 1.46 15.06 -11.71
C LYS A 194 1.94 13.68 -12.15
N ASP A 195 1.09 12.67 -12.01
CA ASP A 195 1.44 11.27 -12.23
C ASP A 195 0.39 10.60 -13.13
N TRP A 196 0.84 9.84 -14.13
CA TRP A 196 -0.01 9.02 -15.00
C TRP A 196 -0.05 7.57 -14.52
N ASP A 197 -1.02 7.29 -13.67
CA ASP A 197 -1.29 5.96 -13.16
C ASP A 197 -2.20 5.18 -14.12
N ILE A 198 -1.69 4.09 -14.71
CA ILE A 198 -2.43 3.32 -15.73
C ILE A 198 -2.48 1.82 -15.44
N ILE A 199 -3.46 1.16 -16.05
CA ILE A 199 -3.64 -0.28 -16.09
C ILE A 199 -3.65 -0.73 -17.55
N VAL A 200 -2.84 -1.73 -17.88
CA VAL A 200 -2.60 -2.17 -19.27
C VAL A 200 -2.58 -3.70 -19.39
N PRO A 201 -2.85 -4.27 -20.58
CA PRO A 201 -2.88 -5.72 -20.76
C PRO A 201 -1.51 -6.39 -20.63
N ASP A 202 -0.44 -5.66 -20.94
CA ASP A 202 0.94 -6.15 -20.97
C ASP A 202 1.93 -4.98 -20.82
N ALA A 203 3.16 -5.30 -20.40
CA ALA A 203 4.20 -4.31 -20.11
C ALA A 203 4.59 -3.48 -21.34
N GLN A 204 4.58 -4.06 -22.54
CA GLN A 204 4.92 -3.35 -23.78
C GLN A 204 3.88 -2.25 -24.07
N THR A 205 2.59 -2.56 -23.92
CA THR A 205 1.52 -1.57 -24.08
C THR A 205 1.68 -0.41 -23.09
N GLY A 206 2.04 -0.70 -21.83
CA GLY A 206 2.33 0.33 -20.83
C GLY A 206 3.53 1.19 -21.20
N HIS A 207 4.63 0.57 -21.63
CA HIS A 207 5.83 1.28 -22.07
C HIS A 207 5.53 2.21 -23.25
N ASP A 208 4.87 1.70 -24.29
CA ASP A 208 4.53 2.46 -25.49
C ASP A 208 3.60 3.64 -25.19
N PHE A 209 2.68 3.47 -24.24
CA PHE A 209 1.77 4.54 -23.83
C PHE A 209 2.49 5.62 -23.01
N MET A 210 3.25 5.24 -21.97
CA MET A 210 3.98 6.19 -21.13
C MET A 210 5.04 6.97 -21.92
N ALA A 211 5.74 6.31 -22.85
CA ALA A 211 6.70 6.99 -23.75
C ALA A 211 6.03 8.07 -24.62
N GLN A 212 4.76 7.89 -25.01
CA GLN A 212 4.00 8.92 -25.73
C GLN A 212 3.66 10.14 -24.87
N LEU A 213 3.64 9.97 -23.54
CA LEU A 213 3.43 11.04 -22.56
C LEU A 213 4.74 11.76 -22.21
N GLY A 214 5.88 11.26 -22.66
CA GLY A 214 7.20 11.75 -22.24
C GLY A 214 7.57 11.31 -20.82
N GLU A 215 6.89 10.31 -20.26
CA GLU A 215 7.14 9.79 -18.92
C GLU A 215 8.26 8.74 -18.94
N GLU A 216 9.28 8.95 -18.12
CA GLU A 216 10.39 8.00 -17.92
C GLU A 216 10.17 7.10 -16.70
N ASP A 217 9.27 7.48 -15.78
CA ASP A 217 8.88 6.67 -14.63
C ASP A 217 7.69 5.76 -14.97
N PHE A 218 7.93 4.45 -14.89
CA PHE A 218 6.92 3.42 -15.14
C PHE A 218 6.29 2.86 -13.85
N SER A 219 6.57 3.45 -12.69
CA SER A 219 6.09 2.97 -11.39
C SER A 219 4.57 2.98 -11.22
N GLY A 220 3.87 3.83 -12.01
CA GLY A 220 2.41 3.93 -12.04
C GLY A 220 1.70 2.87 -12.90
N VAL A 221 2.44 2.04 -13.66
CA VAL A 221 1.90 1.05 -14.61
C VAL A 221 1.58 -0.27 -13.93
N GLU A 222 0.31 -0.68 -13.98
CA GLU A 222 -0.20 -1.98 -13.47
C GLU A 222 -0.57 -2.89 -14.65
N THR A 223 -0.06 -4.13 -14.71
CA THR A 223 -0.46 -5.07 -15.79
C THR A 223 -1.60 -5.97 -15.36
N CYS A 224 -2.64 -6.08 -16.19
CA CYS A 224 -3.85 -6.82 -15.89
C CYS A 224 -4.36 -7.53 -17.15
N HIS A 225 -4.28 -8.87 -17.22
CA HIS A 225 -4.80 -9.63 -18.36
C HIS A 225 -6.33 -9.66 -18.36
N GLY A 226 -6.95 -9.77 -19.54
CA GLY A 226 -8.42 -9.78 -19.68
C GLY A 226 -9.04 -8.43 -20.06
N LEU A 227 -8.22 -7.40 -20.28
CA LEU A 227 -8.64 -6.06 -20.73
C LEU A 227 -9.05 -5.96 -22.22
N LYS A 228 -9.06 -7.08 -22.95
CA LYS A 228 -9.31 -7.12 -24.42
C LYS A 228 -10.67 -7.72 -24.80
N ASP A 229 -11.29 -8.54 -23.93
CA ASP A 229 -12.47 -9.36 -24.28
C ASP A 229 -13.68 -9.01 -23.39
N GLY A 230 -14.87 -8.81 -23.99
CA GLY A 230 -16.07 -8.24 -23.34
C GLY A 230 -16.49 -8.90 -22.01
N ASP A 231 -16.82 -10.19 -22.00
CA ASP A 231 -17.23 -10.90 -20.76
C ASP A 231 -16.09 -11.01 -19.74
N THR A 232 -14.84 -10.99 -20.22
CA THR A 232 -13.64 -10.97 -19.39
C THR A 232 -13.40 -9.58 -18.80
N LEU A 233 -13.85 -8.51 -19.46
CA LEU A 233 -13.61 -7.12 -19.06
C LEU A 233 -14.32 -6.81 -17.75
N MET A 234 -15.59 -7.15 -17.58
CA MET A 234 -16.32 -6.85 -16.33
C MET A 234 -15.77 -7.64 -15.13
N LYS A 235 -15.37 -8.91 -15.33
CA LYS A 235 -14.65 -9.66 -14.28
C LYS A 235 -13.30 -9.02 -13.95
N THR A 236 -12.61 -8.53 -14.97
CA THR A 236 -11.35 -7.81 -14.82
C THR A 236 -11.53 -6.48 -14.10
N MET A 237 -12.59 -5.74 -14.39
CA MET A 237 -12.94 -4.49 -13.70
C MET A 237 -13.27 -4.73 -12.23
N ASN A 238 -14.02 -5.79 -11.90
CA ASN A 238 -14.25 -6.19 -10.50
C ASN A 238 -12.92 -6.42 -9.77
N ARG A 239 -12.01 -7.20 -10.36
CA ARG A 239 -10.67 -7.40 -9.79
C ARG A 239 -9.92 -6.09 -9.60
N ILE A 240 -9.98 -5.21 -10.58
CA ILE A 240 -9.31 -3.90 -10.56
C ILE A 240 -9.89 -3.00 -9.46
N MET A 241 -11.20 -3.00 -9.24
CA MET A 241 -11.82 -2.22 -8.16
C MET A 241 -11.48 -2.82 -6.80
N ASP A 242 -11.50 -4.15 -6.68
CA ASP A 242 -11.20 -4.86 -5.44
C ASP A 242 -9.77 -4.65 -4.94
N SER A 243 -8.83 -4.30 -5.82
CA SER A 243 -7.43 -4.03 -5.45
C SER A 243 -7.19 -2.59 -5.00
N ARG A 244 -8.21 -1.72 -4.97
CA ARG A 244 -8.02 -0.32 -4.56
C ARG A 244 -7.97 -0.20 -3.04
N ASP A 245 -7.22 0.79 -2.59
CA ASP A 245 -6.90 1.00 -1.17
C ASP A 245 -7.91 1.91 -0.46
N SER A 246 -8.61 2.78 -1.19
CA SER A 246 -9.60 3.70 -0.65
C SER A 246 -10.85 3.80 -1.52
N THR A 247 -11.98 4.14 -0.91
CA THR A 247 -13.28 4.20 -1.61
C THR A 247 -13.28 5.18 -2.77
N MET A 248 -12.60 6.31 -2.64
CA MET A 248 -12.50 7.31 -3.72
C MET A 248 -11.66 6.81 -4.92
N ASN A 249 -10.79 5.83 -4.71
CA ASN A 249 -10.00 5.21 -5.78
C ASN A 249 -10.75 4.06 -6.48
N LEU A 250 -11.99 3.71 -6.09
CA LEU A 250 -12.84 2.73 -6.78
C LEU A 250 -13.43 3.29 -8.09
N ALA A 251 -12.57 3.80 -8.95
CA ALA A 251 -12.92 4.23 -10.29
C ALA A 251 -11.74 4.14 -11.26
N VAL A 252 -12.08 3.97 -12.53
CA VAL A 252 -11.12 3.74 -13.62
C VAL A 252 -11.68 4.33 -14.91
N LEU A 253 -10.87 5.11 -15.63
CA LEU A 253 -11.25 5.70 -16.91
C LEU A 253 -10.61 4.92 -18.06
N GLY A 254 -11.42 4.33 -18.93
CA GLY A 254 -10.98 3.67 -20.16
C GLY A 254 -11.24 4.49 -21.41
N PHE A 255 -10.94 3.87 -22.56
CA PHE A 255 -11.24 4.44 -23.88
C PHE A 255 -12.76 4.58 -24.14
N GLU A 256 -13.55 3.71 -23.53
CA GLU A 256 -15.00 3.62 -23.68
C GLU A 256 -15.75 4.55 -22.73
N GLY A 257 -15.18 4.86 -21.56
CA GLY A 257 -15.86 5.60 -20.51
C GLY A 257 -15.30 5.36 -19.11
N LEU A 258 -16.04 5.83 -18.11
CA LEU A 258 -15.68 5.75 -16.70
C LEU A 258 -16.40 4.58 -16.03
N TYR A 259 -15.63 3.71 -15.38
CA TYR A 259 -16.10 2.66 -14.49
C TYR A 259 -15.96 3.15 -13.06
N TYR A 260 -17.00 3.01 -12.24
CA TYR A 260 -17.00 3.45 -10.85
C TYR A 260 -18.03 2.68 -10.02
N CYS A 261 -18.10 2.93 -8.72
CA CYS A 261 -18.99 2.23 -7.80
C CYS A 261 -19.75 3.24 -6.92
N ASP A 262 -20.82 2.81 -6.27
CA ASP A 262 -21.60 3.68 -5.37
C ASP A 262 -20.75 4.25 -4.24
N ALA A 263 -19.81 3.46 -3.73
CA ALA A 263 -18.86 3.89 -2.70
C ALA A 263 -17.91 5.00 -3.20
N SER A 264 -17.44 4.95 -4.46
CA SER A 264 -16.60 6.03 -5.00
C SER A 264 -17.39 7.28 -5.33
N GLN A 265 -18.64 7.13 -5.78
CA GLN A 265 -19.56 8.26 -5.92
C GLN A 265 -19.81 8.94 -4.57
N ALA A 266 -20.20 8.17 -3.54
CA ALA A 266 -20.45 8.71 -2.20
C ALA A 266 -19.20 9.41 -1.62
N ALA A 267 -18.02 8.83 -1.83
CA ALA A 267 -16.75 9.43 -1.42
C ALA A 267 -16.45 10.73 -2.19
N ALA A 268 -16.68 10.77 -3.50
CA ALA A 268 -16.47 11.97 -4.32
C ALA A 268 -17.41 13.12 -3.92
N THR A 269 -18.68 12.81 -3.64
CA THR A 269 -19.69 13.79 -3.21
C THR A 269 -19.43 14.30 -1.79
N SER A 270 -19.13 13.42 -0.84
CA SER A 270 -18.98 13.81 0.58
C SER A 270 -17.56 14.28 0.93
N GLY A 271 -16.56 13.88 0.16
CA GLY A 271 -15.15 14.03 0.51
C GLY A 271 -14.69 13.08 1.63
N VAL A 272 -15.54 12.16 2.11
CA VAL A 272 -15.21 11.20 3.17
C VAL A 272 -14.82 9.86 2.57
N ILE A 273 -13.64 9.35 2.94
CA ILE A 273 -13.11 8.08 2.40
C ILE A 273 -12.98 6.98 3.46
N GLU A 274 -12.89 5.73 3.00
CA GLU A 274 -12.68 4.54 3.83
C GLU A 274 -11.64 3.63 3.22
N ALA A 275 -11.06 2.75 4.05
CA ALA A 275 -10.27 1.63 3.57
C ALA A 275 -11.15 0.66 2.76
N CYS A 276 -10.70 0.30 1.57
CA CYS A 276 -11.33 -0.74 0.76
C CYS A 276 -10.73 -2.11 1.02
N ASN A 277 -11.42 -3.18 0.64
CA ASN A 277 -11.06 -4.58 0.87
C ASN A 277 -9.86 -5.10 0.03
N GLY A 278 -8.82 -4.28 -0.16
CA GLY A 278 -7.67 -4.55 -1.01
C GLY A 278 -6.88 -5.81 -0.66
N ASP A 279 -6.96 -6.83 -1.52
CA ASP A 279 -5.89 -7.82 -1.68
C ASP A 279 -4.97 -7.34 -2.82
N HIS A 280 -3.76 -6.92 -2.46
CA HIS A 280 -2.79 -6.36 -3.40
C HIS A 280 -1.77 -7.42 -3.87
N GLY A 281 -2.17 -8.70 -3.88
CA GLY A 281 -1.30 -9.81 -4.24
C GLY A 281 -0.06 -9.87 -3.35
N ILE A 282 1.14 -9.85 -3.95
CA ILE A 282 2.41 -9.91 -3.20
C ILE A 282 2.65 -8.70 -2.28
N TYR A 283 1.99 -7.57 -2.56
CA TYR A 283 2.10 -6.40 -1.71
C TYR A 283 1.30 -6.60 -0.42
N GLY A 284 0.50 -7.67 -0.33
CA GLY A 284 -0.20 -8.15 0.84
C GLY A 284 -1.61 -7.60 0.97
N ARG A 285 -2.33 -8.05 2.00
CA ARG A 285 -3.69 -7.60 2.30
C ARG A 285 -3.72 -6.39 3.20
N ASP A 286 -4.70 -5.51 2.98
CA ASP A 286 -4.92 -4.30 3.79
C ASP A 286 -5.49 -4.58 5.18
N PHE A 287 -6.00 -5.79 5.42
CA PHE A 287 -6.59 -6.18 6.69
C PHE A 287 -5.89 -7.40 7.27
N LEU A 288 -5.96 -7.49 8.58
CA LEU A 288 -5.66 -8.67 9.37
C LEU A 288 -6.98 -9.21 9.94
N THR A 289 -7.08 -10.53 10.04
CA THR A 289 -8.25 -11.17 10.63
C THR A 289 -7.82 -11.84 11.92
N VAL A 290 -8.42 -11.43 13.03
CA VAL A 290 -8.07 -11.91 14.37
C VAL A 290 -9.31 -12.47 15.05
N LYS A 291 -9.13 -13.47 15.91
CA LYS A 291 -10.17 -13.93 16.81
C LYS A 291 -9.95 -13.26 18.15
N ASP A 292 -11.00 -12.72 18.77
CA ASP A 292 -10.92 -12.20 20.13
C ASP A 292 -10.96 -13.34 21.17
N ALA A 293 -10.93 -12.96 22.45
CA ALA A 293 -11.01 -13.87 23.58
C ALA A 293 -12.32 -14.68 23.67
N ASP A 294 -13.39 -14.17 23.08
CA ASP A 294 -14.69 -14.80 23.04
C ASP A 294 -14.88 -15.65 21.76
N GLY A 295 -13.86 -15.71 20.90
CA GLY A 295 -13.84 -16.46 19.66
C GLY A 295 -14.47 -15.75 18.47
N ASN A 296 -14.90 -14.49 18.61
CA ASN A 296 -15.46 -13.70 17.50
C ASN A 296 -14.35 -13.27 16.54
N GLN A 297 -14.65 -13.30 15.25
CA GLN A 297 -13.71 -12.94 14.21
C GLN A 297 -13.82 -11.45 13.87
N HIS A 298 -12.74 -10.72 14.05
CA HIS A 298 -12.61 -9.29 13.76
C HIS A 298 -11.73 -9.07 12.55
N ARG A 299 -12.02 -8.00 11.80
CA ARG A 299 -11.26 -7.63 10.61
C ARG A 299 -10.65 -6.24 10.80
N LEU A 300 -9.39 -6.21 11.18
CA LEU A 300 -8.71 -4.97 11.52
C LEU A 300 -7.87 -4.42 10.36
N ILE A 301 -7.89 -3.10 10.20
CA ILE A 301 -7.09 -2.34 9.25
C ILE A 301 -5.61 -2.37 9.68
N LYS A 302 -4.69 -2.64 8.75
CA LYS A 302 -3.24 -2.59 9.01
C LYS A 302 -2.71 -1.14 9.01
N GLY A 303 -1.64 -0.89 9.76
CA GLY A 303 -1.00 0.44 9.89
C GLY A 303 -0.66 1.15 8.57
N ARG A 304 -0.30 0.41 7.52
CA ARG A 304 -0.03 0.98 6.19
C ARG A 304 -1.25 1.64 5.54
N VAL A 305 -2.45 1.19 5.89
CA VAL A 305 -3.70 1.69 5.31
C VAL A 305 -4.08 2.99 6.01
N PHE A 306 -3.88 3.09 7.33
CA PHE A 306 -3.99 4.37 8.04
C PHE A 306 -3.08 5.42 7.41
N GLU A 307 -1.83 5.07 7.10
CA GLU A 307 -0.90 5.99 6.44
C GLU A 307 -1.47 6.51 5.10
N ARG A 308 -2.08 5.64 4.29
CA ARG A 308 -2.71 6.02 3.01
C ARG A 308 -3.95 6.91 3.20
N LEU A 309 -4.81 6.60 4.17
CA LEU A 309 -6.00 7.40 4.49
C LEU A 309 -5.63 8.80 5.00
N VAL A 310 -4.69 8.87 5.95
CA VAL A 310 -4.17 10.14 6.48
C VAL A 310 -3.54 10.95 5.35
N LYS A 311 -2.73 10.33 4.48
CA LYS A 311 -2.12 11.01 3.32
C LYS A 311 -3.16 11.67 2.43
N MET A 312 -4.29 11.00 2.15
CA MET A 312 -5.34 11.57 1.29
C MET A 312 -5.94 12.85 1.87
N VAL A 313 -6.10 12.94 3.19
CA VAL A 313 -6.60 14.16 3.86
C VAL A 313 -5.52 15.23 3.95
N VAL A 314 -4.27 14.86 4.28
CA VAL A 314 -3.13 15.80 4.31
C VAL A 314 -2.87 16.44 2.95
N ASP A 315 -2.98 15.66 1.88
CA ASP A 315 -2.85 16.12 0.49
C ASP A 315 -4.11 16.87 0.00
N ARG A 316 -5.14 17.03 0.85
CA ARG A 316 -6.46 17.64 0.55
C ARG A 316 -7.24 16.94 -0.56
N LYS A 317 -6.87 15.69 -0.87
CA LYS A 317 -7.54 14.83 -1.85
C LYS A 317 -8.86 14.27 -1.33
N ALA A 318 -8.99 14.18 -0.01
CA ALA A 318 -10.21 13.90 0.74
C ALA A 318 -10.39 14.97 1.83
N ARG A 319 -11.63 15.19 2.27
CA ARG A 319 -11.96 16.05 3.41
C ARG A 319 -11.71 15.33 4.73
N ALA A 320 -12.11 14.06 4.79
CA ALA A 320 -12.01 13.22 5.97
C ALA A 320 -11.81 11.76 5.58
N PHE A 321 -11.41 10.94 6.54
CA PHE A 321 -11.54 9.49 6.44
C PHE A 321 -12.28 8.95 7.66
N ARG A 322 -12.94 7.80 7.50
CA ARG A 322 -13.56 7.10 8.62
C ARG A 322 -13.04 5.67 8.76
N ILE A 323 -12.94 5.21 10.00
CA ILE A 323 -12.52 3.85 10.34
C ILE A 323 -13.42 3.27 11.43
N PRO A 324 -13.61 1.94 11.48
CA PRO A 324 -14.23 1.30 12.63
C PRO A 324 -13.49 1.66 13.93
N ARG A 325 -14.23 1.92 15.01
CA ARG A 325 -13.65 2.35 16.30
C ARG A 325 -12.66 1.33 16.86
N GLU A 326 -12.94 0.04 16.68
CA GLU A 326 -12.04 -1.07 17.01
C GLU A 326 -10.65 -0.96 16.37
N ASN A 327 -10.49 -0.18 15.30
CA ASN A 327 -9.20 0.03 14.65
C ASN A 327 -8.30 1.05 15.34
N LEU A 328 -8.83 1.87 16.26
CA LEU A 328 -8.02 2.85 16.99
C LEU A 328 -6.98 2.21 17.91
N GLN A 329 -7.19 0.96 18.35
CA GLN A 329 -6.21 0.22 19.14
C GLN A 329 -5.02 -0.30 18.33
N ILE A 330 -5.07 -0.25 16.99
CA ILE A 330 -3.98 -0.72 16.13
C ILE A 330 -2.96 0.39 15.94
N ASN A 331 -1.73 0.14 16.39
CA ASN A 331 -0.62 1.07 16.21
C ASN A 331 -0.13 1.05 14.75
N MET A 332 0.17 2.24 14.21
CA MET A 332 0.70 2.39 12.85
C MET A 332 2.12 1.82 12.66
N GLY A 333 2.87 1.62 13.75
CA GLY A 333 4.24 1.12 13.73
C GLY A 333 5.14 1.94 12.81
N PRO A 334 6.03 1.30 12.01
CA PRO A 334 6.95 2.02 11.13
C PRO A 334 6.26 2.73 9.96
N SER A 335 4.96 2.52 9.71
CA SER A 335 4.23 3.24 8.67
C SER A 335 4.11 4.74 8.95
N LEU A 336 4.27 5.19 10.21
CA LEU A 336 4.44 6.59 10.57
C LEU A 336 5.55 7.24 9.73
N PHE A 337 6.72 6.60 9.70
CA PHE A 337 7.89 7.13 8.99
C PHE A 337 7.70 7.13 7.49
N MET A 338 6.95 6.18 6.94
CA MET A 338 6.61 6.19 5.52
C MET A 338 5.75 7.41 5.16
N GLY A 339 4.80 7.78 6.03
CA GLY A 339 4.00 8.99 5.87
C GLY A 339 4.86 10.26 5.90
N ILE A 340 5.83 10.33 6.81
CA ILE A 340 6.77 11.47 6.91
C ILE A 340 7.70 11.53 5.70
N ALA A 341 8.33 10.41 5.34
CA ALA A 341 9.28 10.32 4.22
C ALA A 341 8.67 10.78 2.89
N ARG A 342 7.37 10.52 2.68
CA ARG A 342 6.63 10.96 1.48
C ARG A 342 6.47 12.47 1.35
N ASN A 343 6.72 13.23 2.41
CA ASN A 343 6.63 14.68 2.40
C ASN A 343 7.99 15.36 2.28
N ILE A 344 9.09 14.63 2.50
CA ILE A 344 10.44 15.17 2.38
C ILE A 344 10.69 15.65 0.94
N GLY A 345 11.26 16.84 0.80
CA GLY A 345 11.57 17.47 -0.49
C GLY A 345 10.39 18.19 -1.14
N LYS A 346 9.18 18.15 -0.56
CA LYS A 346 8.06 18.98 -1.04
C LYS A 346 8.20 20.43 -0.55
N PRO A 347 7.73 21.44 -1.31
CA PRO A 347 7.79 22.84 -0.89
C PRO A 347 7.09 23.12 0.44
N ASP A 348 6.02 22.40 0.74
CA ASP A 348 5.19 22.52 1.93
C ASP A 348 5.37 21.32 2.90
N ALA A 349 6.56 20.70 2.91
CA ALA A 349 6.84 19.49 3.68
C ALA A 349 6.48 19.60 5.16
N SER A 350 6.93 20.67 5.83
CA SER A 350 6.70 20.90 7.26
C SER A 350 5.21 21.08 7.58
N GLU A 351 4.48 21.82 6.73
CA GLU A 351 3.03 22.00 6.84
C GLU A 351 2.29 20.65 6.74
N ARG A 352 2.68 19.81 5.78
CA ARG A 352 2.11 18.46 5.61
C ARG A 352 2.42 17.56 6.80
N ILE A 353 3.63 17.64 7.35
CA ILE A 353 4.03 16.86 8.52
C ILE A 353 3.22 17.27 9.76
N LEU A 354 2.95 18.57 9.97
CA LEU A 354 2.11 19.04 11.07
C LEU A 354 0.65 18.59 10.91
N ARG A 355 0.09 18.66 9.70
CA ARG A 355 -1.24 18.10 9.40
C ARG A 355 -1.32 16.60 9.65
N PHE A 356 -0.29 15.87 9.23
CA PHE A 356 -0.18 14.44 9.46
C PHE A 356 -0.15 14.14 10.96
N TYR A 357 0.67 14.88 11.71
CA TYR A 357 0.76 14.76 13.17
C TYR A 357 -0.56 15.05 13.88
N GLU A 358 -1.29 16.09 13.47
CA GLU A 358 -2.61 16.43 14.03
C GLU A 358 -3.60 15.28 13.86
N LEU A 359 -3.70 14.72 12.65
CA LEU A 359 -4.59 13.57 12.40
C LEU A 359 -4.20 12.37 13.29
N LEU A 360 -2.90 12.08 13.41
CA LEU A 360 -2.43 11.02 14.29
C LEU A 360 -2.72 11.29 15.76
N ASN A 361 -2.68 12.55 16.18
CA ASN A 361 -3.01 12.94 17.55
C ASN A 361 -4.50 12.73 17.82
N ARG A 362 -5.38 13.15 16.89
CA ARG A 362 -6.83 12.89 16.96
C ARG A 362 -7.17 11.41 16.99
N MET A 363 -6.42 10.58 16.24
CA MET A 363 -6.55 9.12 16.26
C MET A 363 -5.99 8.45 17.53
N GLY A 364 -5.35 9.21 18.43
CA GLY A 364 -4.66 8.70 19.61
C GLY A 364 -3.33 7.97 19.31
N GLN A 365 -2.86 7.97 18.07
CA GLN A 365 -1.62 7.29 17.66
C GLN A 365 -0.37 7.93 18.29
N ILE A 366 -0.37 9.25 18.45
CA ILE A 366 0.76 9.96 19.10
C ILE A 366 0.92 9.52 20.56
N GLU A 367 -0.18 9.36 21.28
CA GLU A 367 -0.15 8.87 22.67
C GLU A 367 0.37 7.43 22.73
N GLN A 368 -0.05 6.57 21.79
CA GLN A 368 0.49 5.22 21.68
C GLN A 368 2.00 5.21 21.43
N PHE A 369 2.50 6.08 20.55
CA PHE A 369 3.94 6.18 20.30
C PHE A 369 4.71 6.73 21.49
N ARG A 370 4.20 7.76 22.17
CA ARG A 370 4.81 8.30 23.40
C ARG A 370 4.89 7.22 24.47
N TYR A 371 3.84 6.43 24.64
CA TYR A 371 3.82 5.32 25.57
C TYR A 371 4.89 4.27 25.26
N ILE A 372 4.99 3.85 24.00
CA ILE A 372 6.03 2.90 23.54
C ILE A 372 7.42 3.45 23.87
N VAL A 373 7.66 4.73 23.59
CA VAL A 373 8.97 5.37 23.83
C VAL A 373 9.28 5.49 25.33
N GLU A 374 8.33 5.93 26.15
CA GLU A 374 8.50 6.04 27.60
C GLU A 374 8.81 4.67 28.22
N ARG A 375 8.11 3.61 27.80
CA ARG A 375 8.35 2.26 28.29
C ARG A 375 9.67 1.67 27.81
N GLN A 376 10.02 1.87 26.54
CA GLN A 376 11.19 1.25 25.94
C GLN A 376 12.50 1.95 26.31
N PHE A 377 12.46 3.28 26.45
CA PHE A 377 13.65 4.11 26.64
C PHE A 377 13.66 4.87 27.98
N GLY A 378 12.56 4.89 28.74
CA GLY A 378 12.47 5.67 29.97
C GLY A 378 12.42 7.19 29.73
N VAL A 379 12.11 7.62 28.50
CA VAL A 379 12.14 9.02 28.08
C VAL A 379 10.73 9.49 27.72
N ARG A 380 10.32 10.64 28.26
CA ARG A 380 9.12 11.35 27.80
C ARG A 380 9.48 12.29 26.67
N CYS A 381 8.73 12.23 25.57
CA CYS A 381 8.90 13.13 24.43
C CYS A 381 7.85 14.23 24.49
N GLU A 382 8.31 15.46 24.66
CA GLU A 382 7.47 16.66 24.72
C GLU A 382 7.18 17.18 23.30
N THR A 383 8.19 17.12 22.43
CA THR A 383 8.08 17.61 21.04
C THR A 383 7.89 16.50 20.02
N LEU A 384 7.37 16.85 18.83
CA LEU A 384 7.29 15.94 17.69
C LEU A 384 8.69 15.44 17.29
N ILE A 385 9.68 16.33 17.23
CA ILE A 385 11.04 15.97 16.83
C ILE A 385 11.67 14.97 17.80
N GLU A 386 11.48 15.15 19.11
CA GLU A 386 11.93 14.18 20.10
C GLU A 386 11.28 12.82 19.90
N LEU A 387 9.96 12.80 19.69
CA LEU A 387 9.23 11.57 19.43
C LEU A 387 9.77 10.85 18.19
N LEU A 388 9.96 11.58 17.09
CA LEU A 388 10.52 11.02 15.85
C LEU A 388 11.95 10.53 16.04
N ASP A 389 12.78 11.24 16.82
CA ASP A 389 14.15 10.83 17.11
C ASP A 389 14.18 9.47 17.84
N GLN A 390 13.36 9.33 18.89
CA GLN A 390 13.28 8.09 19.67
C GLN A 390 12.66 6.94 18.87
N LEU A 391 11.61 7.21 18.10
CA LEU A 391 11.01 6.20 17.24
C LEU A 391 11.99 5.73 16.15
N HIS A 392 12.87 6.60 15.63
CA HIS A 392 13.86 6.19 14.64
C HIS A 392 14.98 5.37 15.29
N ARG A 393 15.33 5.63 16.55
CA ARG A 393 16.20 4.72 17.33
C ARG A 393 15.56 3.33 17.50
N PHE A 394 14.23 3.27 17.63
CA PHE A 394 13.50 2.01 17.71
C PHE A 394 13.37 1.32 16.35
N TYR A 395 13.24 2.08 15.26
CA TYR A 395 13.17 1.59 13.88
C TYR A 395 14.32 2.13 13.00
N PRO A 396 15.58 1.83 13.35
CA PRO A 396 16.73 2.51 12.74
C PRO A 396 17.04 2.03 11.32
N PHE A 397 16.31 1.01 10.83
CA PHE A 397 16.37 0.54 9.46
C PHE A 397 15.51 1.37 8.48
N VAL A 398 14.70 2.31 8.98
CA VAL A 398 13.87 3.14 8.11
C VAL A 398 14.70 4.26 7.51
N MET A 399 14.90 4.20 6.20
CA MET A 399 15.55 5.26 5.44
C MET A 399 14.53 6.31 5.00
N LEU A 400 14.62 7.51 5.56
CA LEU A 400 13.69 8.60 5.28
C LEU A 400 13.98 9.29 3.95
N GLU A 401 15.25 9.39 3.55
CA GLU A 401 15.69 10.15 2.37
C GLU A 401 16.05 9.27 1.16
N ASN A 402 16.27 7.96 1.36
CA ASN A 402 16.67 7.05 0.29
C ASN A 402 15.60 5.98 0.04
N ARG A 403 15.14 5.87 -1.21
CA ARG A 403 14.23 4.80 -1.66
C ARG A 403 14.90 3.44 -1.89
N GLY A 404 16.19 3.32 -1.56
CA GLY A 404 17.02 2.16 -1.86
C GLY A 404 17.55 2.18 -3.29
N ASP A 405 18.63 1.45 -3.55
CA ASP A 405 19.11 1.20 -4.91
C ASP A 405 18.26 0.13 -5.61
N GLU A 406 18.45 -0.07 -6.91
CA GLU A 406 17.69 -1.07 -7.69
C GLU A 406 17.83 -2.49 -7.10
N VAL A 407 19.00 -2.81 -6.55
CA VAL A 407 19.28 -4.09 -5.90
C VAL A 407 18.46 -4.23 -4.62
N GLY A 408 18.37 -3.19 -3.80
CA GLY A 408 17.54 -3.13 -2.60
C GLY A 408 16.06 -3.29 -2.91
N VAL A 409 15.57 -2.62 -3.96
CA VAL A 409 14.19 -2.78 -4.45
C VAL A 409 13.93 -4.23 -4.89
N ALA A 410 14.86 -4.83 -5.63
CA ALA A 410 14.74 -6.23 -6.06
C ALA A 410 14.74 -7.21 -4.88
N ARG A 411 15.62 -7.01 -3.89
CA ARG A 411 15.65 -7.80 -2.63
C ARG A 411 14.34 -7.68 -1.88
N TRP A 412 13.78 -6.47 -1.82
CA TRP A 412 12.50 -6.22 -1.17
C TRP A 412 11.34 -6.93 -1.89
N LEU A 413 11.26 -6.83 -3.23
CA LEU A 413 10.23 -7.50 -4.03
C LEU A 413 10.29 -9.03 -3.88
N LEU A 414 11.48 -9.62 -3.93
CA LEU A 414 11.63 -11.06 -3.79
C LEU A 414 11.27 -11.55 -2.38
N ASN A 415 11.59 -10.76 -1.34
CA ASN A 415 11.11 -11.03 0.02
C ASN A 415 9.59 -10.93 0.14
N LYS A 416 8.95 -9.98 -0.57
CA LYS A 416 7.48 -9.89 -0.64
C LYS A 416 6.86 -11.13 -1.29
N LEU A 417 7.48 -11.64 -2.36
CA LEU A 417 7.05 -12.88 -3.00
C LEU A 417 7.17 -14.09 -2.04
N LEU A 418 8.24 -14.19 -1.25
CA LEU A 418 8.36 -15.25 -0.23
C LEU A 418 7.29 -15.14 0.86
N VAL A 419 7.03 -13.93 1.37
CA VAL A 419 5.94 -13.67 2.34
C VAL A 419 4.60 -14.08 1.74
N TRP A 420 4.38 -13.79 0.47
CA TRP A 420 3.17 -14.20 -0.23
C TRP A 420 3.03 -15.73 -0.31
N PHE A 421 4.08 -16.46 -0.69
CA PHE A 421 4.03 -17.93 -0.72
C PHE A 421 3.72 -18.51 0.66
N ARG A 422 4.30 -17.94 1.72
CA ARG A 422 4.03 -18.32 3.10
C ARG A 422 2.57 -18.07 3.49
N ASP A 423 2.05 -16.88 3.18
CA ASP A 423 0.64 -16.53 3.42
C ASP A 423 -0.33 -17.44 2.66
N ARG A 424 0.03 -17.84 1.44
CA ARG A 424 -0.75 -18.76 0.62
C ARG A 424 -0.76 -20.17 1.21
N PHE A 425 0.40 -20.68 1.61
CA PHE A 425 0.51 -21.98 2.29
C PHE A 425 -0.38 -22.02 3.54
N LYS A 426 -0.31 -20.97 4.35
CA LYS A 426 -1.17 -20.77 5.53
C LYS A 426 -2.65 -20.83 5.18
N TYR A 427 -3.09 -20.06 4.17
CA TYR A 427 -4.49 -20.02 3.76
C TYR A 427 -4.99 -21.36 3.23
N THR A 428 -4.22 -22.00 2.34
CA THR A 428 -4.58 -23.28 1.72
C THR A 428 -4.80 -24.39 2.74
N HIS A 429 -4.05 -24.37 3.84
CA HIS A 429 -4.11 -25.41 4.87
C HIS A 429 -4.77 -24.95 6.18
N GLY A 430 -5.38 -23.76 6.23
CA GLY A 430 -6.08 -23.25 7.41
C GLY A 430 -5.18 -23.04 8.64
N LEU A 431 -3.89 -22.75 8.43
CA LEU A 431 -2.91 -22.64 9.50
C LEU A 431 -2.99 -21.26 10.18
N SER A 432 -2.62 -21.17 11.46
CA SER A 432 -2.52 -19.90 12.19
C SER A 432 -1.07 -19.54 12.49
N GLU A 433 -0.73 -18.25 12.39
CA GLU A 433 0.60 -17.73 12.77
C GLU A 433 0.77 -17.55 14.27
N ALA A 434 -0.35 -17.39 14.96
CA ALA A 434 -0.44 -17.26 16.40
C ALA A 434 -1.89 -17.50 16.81
N ASP A 435 -2.08 -17.92 18.06
CA ASP A 435 -3.33 -17.70 18.75
C ASP A 435 -3.47 -16.20 19.05
N HIS A 436 -4.61 -15.61 18.70
CA HIS A 436 -4.95 -14.20 18.97
C HIS A 436 -6.09 -14.05 19.97
N SER A 437 -6.56 -15.17 20.56
CA SER A 437 -7.60 -15.24 21.61
C SER A 437 -7.30 -14.42 22.88
N TRP A 438 -6.17 -13.71 22.93
CA TRP A 438 -5.82 -12.80 24.01
C TRP A 438 -6.16 -11.33 23.70
N ILE A 439 -6.56 -11.00 22.47
CA ILE A 439 -6.99 -9.64 22.12
C ILE A 439 -8.45 -9.47 22.53
N ARG A 440 -8.70 -8.69 23.59
CA ARG A 440 -10.04 -8.14 23.83
C ARG A 440 -10.25 -6.96 22.90
N ILE A 441 -11.10 -7.16 21.88
CA ILE A 441 -11.47 -6.14 20.94
C ILE A 441 -12.78 -5.55 21.43
N ASP A 442 -12.78 -4.25 21.70
CA ASP A 442 -14.01 -3.52 21.95
C ASP A 442 -14.79 -3.47 20.63
N SER A 443 -15.83 -4.30 20.54
CA SER A 443 -16.58 -4.55 19.31
C SER A 443 -17.72 -3.55 19.10
N GLU A 444 -17.61 -2.34 19.65
CA GLU A 444 -18.55 -1.27 19.34
C GLU A 444 -18.60 -1.07 17.81
N GLN A 445 -19.78 -1.32 17.21
CA GLN A 445 -20.05 -1.05 15.79
C GLN A 445 -20.18 0.47 15.52
N ALA A 446 -19.23 1.25 16.03
CA ALA A 446 -19.13 2.68 15.84
C ALA A 446 -18.07 3.00 14.79
N TRP A 447 -18.34 4.04 14.01
CA TRP A 447 -17.39 4.61 13.06
C TRP A 447 -16.87 5.92 13.63
N GLU A 448 -15.55 6.10 13.57
CA GLU A 448 -14.89 7.34 13.96
C GLU A 448 -14.43 8.06 12.69
N VAL A 449 -14.68 9.37 12.64
CA VAL A 449 -14.36 10.23 11.49
C VAL A 449 -13.21 11.16 11.87
N PHE A 450 -12.22 11.25 10.99
CA PHE A 450 -11.03 12.09 11.17
C PHE A 450 -10.87 13.04 9.99
N ASP A 451 -10.85 14.32 10.30
CA ASP A 451 -10.68 15.42 9.36
C ASP A 451 -9.68 16.46 9.89
N LEU A 452 -9.41 17.47 9.06
CA LEU A 452 -8.64 18.66 9.41
C LEU A 452 -9.52 19.92 9.35
N GLU A 453 -10.84 19.78 9.49
CA GLU A 453 -11.74 20.92 9.51
C GLU A 453 -11.41 21.80 10.73
N GLY A 454 -11.31 23.12 10.49
CA GLY A 454 -10.89 24.09 11.49
C GLY A 454 -9.43 23.99 11.95
N PHE A 455 -8.61 23.09 11.38
CA PHE A 455 -7.19 23.02 11.72
C PHE A 455 -6.39 24.09 10.96
N GLU A 456 -5.81 25.01 11.71
CA GLU A 456 -4.83 25.97 11.22
C GLU A 456 -3.44 25.63 11.72
N VAL A 457 -2.47 25.71 10.82
CA VAL A 457 -1.07 25.42 11.15
C VAL A 457 -0.54 26.56 12.01
N ASN A 458 -0.16 26.25 13.24
CA ASN A 458 0.45 27.22 14.14
C ASN A 458 1.81 27.70 13.56
N PRO A 459 1.98 29.01 13.26
CA PRO A 459 3.22 29.53 12.68
C PRO A 459 4.46 29.27 13.53
N ALA A 460 4.34 29.28 14.85
CA ALA A 460 5.46 29.01 15.75
C ALA A 460 5.89 27.54 15.67
N ALA A 461 4.92 26.61 15.67
CA ALA A 461 5.20 25.17 15.53
C ALA A 461 5.78 24.83 14.15
N LEU A 462 5.34 25.54 13.10
CA LEU A 462 5.89 25.41 11.75
C LEU A 462 7.36 25.85 11.70
N GLN A 463 7.69 27.02 12.25
CA GLN A 463 9.06 27.52 12.32
C GLN A 463 9.97 26.61 13.15
N GLU A 464 9.48 26.11 14.29
CA GLU A 464 10.22 25.17 15.13
C GLU A 464 10.53 23.88 14.36
N LEU A 465 9.53 23.31 13.68
CA LEU A 465 9.71 22.12 12.86
C LEU A 465 10.72 22.38 11.74
N GLU A 466 10.58 23.46 11.00
CA GLU A 466 11.49 23.84 9.91
C GLU A 466 12.94 23.98 10.39
N ALA A 467 13.16 24.56 11.58
CA ALA A 467 14.49 24.71 12.16
C ALA A 467 15.08 23.38 12.63
N ALA A 468 14.27 22.50 13.23
CA ALA A 468 14.74 21.28 13.86
C ALA A 468 14.83 20.07 12.89
N PHE A 469 14.04 20.07 11.82
CA PHE A 469 13.92 18.92 10.91
C PHE A 469 15.24 18.57 10.19
N PRO A 470 16.07 19.51 9.70
CA PRO A 470 17.35 19.18 9.08
C PRO A 470 18.29 18.43 10.03
N ALA A 471 18.36 18.85 11.29
CA ALA A 471 19.19 18.20 12.31
C ALA A 471 18.66 16.79 12.64
N PHE A 472 17.34 16.61 12.67
CA PHE A 472 16.72 15.29 12.80
C PHE A 472 17.10 14.36 11.65
N LEU A 473 17.02 14.82 10.40
CA LEU A 473 17.40 14.01 9.23
C LEU A 473 18.88 13.63 9.26
N ALA A 474 19.77 14.56 9.63
CA ALA A 474 21.20 14.28 9.79
C ALA A 474 21.45 13.12 10.78
N ARG A 475 20.82 13.16 11.95
CA ARG A 475 20.91 12.06 12.94
C ARG A 475 20.36 10.74 12.41
N CYS A 476 19.29 10.78 11.61
CA CYS A 476 18.75 9.58 10.97
C CYS A 476 19.77 8.98 9.98
N ARG A 477 20.45 9.81 9.18
CA ARG A 477 21.51 9.33 8.26
C ARG A 477 22.66 8.68 9.01
N GLU A 478 23.13 9.30 10.09
CA GLU A 478 24.21 8.74 10.92
C GLU A 478 23.84 7.36 11.48
N ARG A 479 22.61 7.20 11.99
CA ARG A 479 22.11 5.88 12.46
C ARG A 479 22.04 4.87 11.33
N ASN A 480 21.50 5.27 10.17
CA ASN A 480 21.39 4.38 9.01
C ASN A 480 22.77 3.92 8.52
N GLN A 481 23.76 4.82 8.49
CA GLN A 481 25.14 4.49 8.12
C GLN A 481 25.81 3.54 9.12
N ALA A 482 25.60 3.75 10.42
CA ALA A 482 26.10 2.85 11.46
C ALA A 482 25.56 1.43 11.34
N LEU A 483 24.35 1.26 10.77
CA LEU A 483 23.76 -0.05 10.49
C LEU A 483 24.18 -0.64 9.15
N GLY A 484 24.40 0.18 8.12
CA GLY A 484 24.83 -0.24 6.79
C GLY A 484 26.28 -0.76 6.72
N GLY A 485 27.03 -0.64 7.81
CA GLY A 485 28.35 -1.28 7.99
C GLY A 485 28.30 -2.69 8.61
N ARG A 486 27.13 -3.35 8.65
CA ARG A 486 26.95 -4.72 9.15
C ARG A 486 26.41 -5.68 8.11
#